data_AF-A0AAW9KBV8-F1
#
_entry.id   AF-A0AAW9KBV8-F1
#
_cell.length_a   1.000
_cell.length_b   1.000
_cell.length_c   1.000
_cell.angle_alpha   90.00
_cell.angle_beta   90.00
_cell.angle_gamma   90.00
#
_symmetry.space_group_name_H-M   'P 1'
#
loop_
_entity.id
_entity.type
_entity.pdbx_description
1 polymer ?
#
loop_
_entity_poly.entity_id
_entity_poly.type
_entity_poly.pdbx_seq_one_letter_code
_entity_poly.pdbx_strand_id
1 'polypeptide(L)'
;AIEEGVVHESDTFYCSGGLKFGSTTIKCWNTSGHGAQTLPQILQNSCNVGFMEVGARLGSAKLKEYIDKFGFGKLTKIDLPGESEGIIKSVSDMSEMDLATISFGQTNTVSSIQLMKAFNAIANGGKLIQPHIMKEITHYAENGTKVVDEQFKPTIEEGIVSEQT
;
A
#
# COMPACT_ATOMS: atom_id res chain seq x y z
N ALA A 1 -3.63 -3.03 9.87
CA ALA A 1 -4.64 -3.85 10.57
C ALA A 1 -3.97 -4.85 11.50
N ILE A 2 -3.13 -5.75 10.96
CA ILE A 2 -2.29 -6.64 11.77
C ILE A 2 -1.39 -5.85 12.74
N GLU A 3 -0.64 -4.86 12.23
CA GLU A 3 0.21 -3.96 13.05
C GLU A 3 -0.56 -3.27 14.19
N GLU A 4 -1.84 -2.97 13.99
CA GLU A 4 -2.68 -2.28 14.99
C GLU A 4 -3.42 -3.27 15.92
N GLY A 5 -3.23 -4.57 15.75
CA GLY A 5 -3.88 -5.62 16.53
C GLY A 5 -5.41 -5.70 16.37
N VAL A 6 -5.98 -5.00 15.38
CA VAL A 6 -7.44 -4.97 15.15
C VAL A 6 -7.94 -6.19 14.38
N VAL A 7 -7.04 -6.93 13.75
CA VAL A 7 -7.31 -8.16 13.02
C VAL A 7 -6.18 -9.15 13.23
N HIS A 8 -6.53 -10.42 13.43
CA HIS A 8 -5.61 -11.55 13.60
C HIS A 8 -5.79 -12.58 12.49
N GLU A 9 -4.78 -13.41 12.22
CA GLU A 9 -4.84 -14.44 11.17
C GLU A 9 -5.99 -15.44 11.37
N SER A 10 -6.31 -15.75 12.62
CA SER A 10 -7.40 -16.64 13.01
C SER A 10 -8.79 -16.01 12.92
N ASP A 11 -8.88 -14.70 12.71
CA ASP A 11 -10.18 -14.03 12.59
C ASP A 11 -10.92 -14.56 11.37
N THR A 12 -12.22 -14.79 11.55
CA THR A 12 -13.11 -15.25 10.48
C THR A 12 -13.99 -14.11 10.00
N PHE A 13 -14.20 -14.09 8.70
CA PHE A 13 -14.98 -13.11 7.94
C PHE A 13 -15.96 -13.86 7.04
N TYR A 14 -17.12 -13.28 6.78
CA TYR A 14 -18.15 -13.93 5.98
C TYR A 14 -18.48 -13.14 4.71
N CYS A 15 -18.23 -13.77 3.56
CA CYS A 15 -18.53 -13.18 2.25
C CYS A 15 -19.80 -13.77 1.65
N SER A 16 -20.87 -12.96 1.60
CA SER A 16 -22.14 -13.26 0.90
C SER A 16 -22.16 -12.82 -0.56
N GLY A 17 -21.03 -12.31 -1.09
CA GLY A 17 -20.89 -11.87 -2.49
C GLY A 17 -20.99 -10.35 -2.70
N GLY A 18 -21.33 -9.59 -1.67
CA GLY A 18 -21.30 -8.13 -1.66
C GLY A 18 -21.83 -7.53 -0.36
N LEU A 19 -21.62 -6.23 -0.17
CA LEU A 19 -22.16 -5.45 0.95
C LEU A 19 -22.98 -4.27 0.44
N LYS A 20 -24.08 -3.96 1.13
CA LYS A 20 -25.00 -2.89 0.77
C LYS A 20 -24.67 -1.61 1.54
N PHE A 21 -24.54 -0.51 0.81
CA PHE A 21 -24.30 0.85 1.29
C PHE A 21 -25.40 1.75 0.73
N GLY A 22 -26.43 2.03 1.53
CA GLY A 22 -27.60 2.76 1.07
C GLY A 22 -28.33 2.03 -0.06
N SER A 23 -28.48 2.68 -1.22
CA SER A 23 -29.07 2.10 -2.43
C SER A 23 -28.08 1.31 -3.30
N THR A 24 -26.79 1.36 -2.99
CA THR A 24 -25.72 0.76 -3.79
C THR A 24 -25.22 -0.52 -3.13
N THR A 25 -24.90 -1.55 -3.92
CA THR A 25 -24.21 -2.75 -3.43
C THR A 25 -22.82 -2.82 -4.03
N ILE A 26 -21.80 -2.81 -3.18
CA ILE A 26 -20.43 -3.11 -3.58
C ILE A 26 -20.29 -4.63 -3.65
N LYS A 27 -19.93 -5.14 -4.82
CA LYS A 27 -19.85 -6.59 -5.08
C LYS A 27 -18.43 -7.12 -4.84
N CYS A 28 -18.36 -8.37 -4.42
CA CYS A 28 -17.17 -9.19 -4.60
C CYS A 28 -17.14 -9.71 -6.05
N TRP A 29 -15.95 -10.09 -6.55
CA TRP A 29 -15.86 -10.73 -7.87
C TRP A 29 -16.63 -12.06 -7.90
N ASN A 30 -16.59 -12.83 -6.81
CA ASN A 30 -17.47 -13.97 -6.60
C ASN A 30 -18.80 -13.50 -5.98
N THR A 31 -19.79 -13.25 -6.84
CA THR A 31 -21.10 -12.75 -6.41
C THR A 31 -21.97 -13.79 -5.71
N SER A 32 -21.62 -15.08 -5.79
CA SER A 32 -22.28 -16.14 -5.00
C SER A 32 -21.76 -16.18 -3.56
N GLY A 33 -20.65 -15.48 -3.28
CA GLY A 33 -19.99 -15.43 -1.98
C GLY A 33 -18.91 -16.48 -1.80
N HIS A 34 -17.87 -16.13 -1.06
CA HIS A 34 -16.81 -17.07 -0.65
C HIS A 34 -17.17 -17.84 0.63
N GLY A 35 -18.27 -17.48 1.31
CA GLY A 35 -18.62 -18.07 2.60
C GLY A 35 -17.69 -17.58 3.72
N ALA A 36 -17.50 -18.41 4.74
CA ALA A 36 -16.60 -18.13 5.85
C ALA A 36 -15.14 -18.30 5.41
N GLN A 37 -14.32 -17.28 5.68
CA GLN A 37 -12.90 -17.24 5.35
C GLN A 37 -12.09 -16.66 6.51
N THR A 38 -10.89 -17.17 6.72
CA THR A 38 -9.86 -16.56 7.56
C THR A 38 -9.19 -15.37 6.86
N LEU A 39 -8.43 -14.55 7.58
CA LEU A 39 -7.70 -13.44 6.98
C LEU A 39 -6.77 -13.86 5.81
N PRO A 40 -5.94 -14.92 5.92
CA PRO A 40 -5.12 -15.37 4.80
C PRO A 40 -5.96 -15.81 3.59
N GLN A 41 -7.14 -16.42 3.83
CA GLN A 41 -8.04 -16.84 2.76
C GLN A 41 -8.68 -15.65 2.04
N ILE A 42 -9.00 -14.56 2.74
CA ILE A 42 -9.50 -13.33 2.12
C ILE A 42 -8.44 -12.74 1.19
N LEU A 43 -7.19 -12.70 1.64
CA LEU A 43 -6.06 -12.23 0.85
C LEU A 43 -5.86 -13.11 -0.39
N GLN A 44 -5.79 -14.44 -0.21
CA GLN A 44 -5.60 -15.41 -1.29
C GLN A 44 -6.70 -15.35 -2.35
N ASN A 45 -7.95 -15.21 -1.91
CA ASN A 45 -9.11 -15.22 -2.81
C ASN A 45 -9.50 -13.81 -3.27
N SER A 46 -8.74 -12.79 -2.90
CA SER A 46 -9.02 -11.38 -3.21
C SER A 46 -10.47 -11.00 -2.88
N CYS A 47 -10.90 -11.29 -1.66
CA CYS A 47 -12.30 -11.11 -1.27
C CYS A 47 -12.58 -9.65 -0.86
N ASN A 48 -13.27 -8.90 -1.73
CA ASN A 48 -13.68 -7.51 -1.45
C ASN A 48 -14.47 -7.38 -0.15
N VAL A 49 -15.40 -8.31 0.14
CA VAL A 49 -16.21 -8.25 1.38
C VAL A 49 -15.33 -8.37 2.63
N GLY A 50 -14.37 -9.30 2.62
CA GLY A 50 -13.40 -9.43 3.70
C GLY A 50 -12.55 -8.17 3.87
N PHE A 51 -12.03 -7.61 2.77
CA PHE A 51 -11.26 -6.36 2.83
C PHE A 51 -12.07 -5.16 3.29
N MET A 52 -13.34 -5.02 2.86
CA MET A 52 -14.25 -3.98 3.35
C MET A 52 -14.43 -4.07 4.87
N GLU A 53 -14.56 -5.28 5.41
CA GLU A 53 -14.66 -5.48 6.86
C GLU A 53 -13.36 -5.16 7.59
N VAL A 54 -12.20 -5.57 7.05
CA VAL A 54 -10.88 -5.19 7.60
C VAL A 54 -10.71 -3.67 7.60
N GLY A 55 -11.09 -2.99 6.52
CA GLY A 55 -11.06 -1.53 6.42
C GLY A 55 -11.99 -0.85 7.42
N ALA A 56 -13.20 -1.38 7.61
CA ALA A 56 -14.14 -0.87 8.60
C ALA A 56 -13.62 -1.03 10.04
N ARG A 57 -12.99 -2.16 10.38
CA ARG A 57 -12.37 -2.39 11.69
C ARG A 57 -11.17 -1.47 11.94
N LEU A 58 -10.37 -1.18 10.90
CA LEU A 58 -9.22 -0.29 10.99
C LEU A 58 -9.63 1.20 11.10
N GLY A 59 -10.68 1.59 10.39
CA GLY A 59 -11.17 2.96 10.32
C GLY A 59 -10.37 3.87 9.38
N SER A 60 -11.01 4.95 8.91
CA SER A 60 -10.47 5.87 7.90
C SER A 60 -9.22 6.61 8.34
N ALA A 61 -9.17 7.07 9.60
CA ALA A 61 -8.03 7.80 10.13
C ALA A 61 -6.76 6.94 10.09
N LYS A 62 -6.85 5.70 10.58
CA LYS A 62 -5.71 4.81 10.64
C LYS A 62 -5.34 4.24 9.26
N LEU A 63 -6.33 3.95 8.42
CA LEU A 63 -6.08 3.60 7.02
C LEU A 63 -5.30 4.70 6.31
N LYS A 64 -5.72 5.97 6.45
CA LYS A 64 -5.01 7.11 5.84
C LYS A 64 -3.60 7.29 6.40
N GLU A 65 -3.41 7.11 7.71
CA GLU A 65 -2.09 7.11 8.34
C GLU A 65 -1.14 6.11 7.68
N TYR A 66 -1.58 4.86 7.49
CA TYR A 66 -0.75 3.86 6.81
C TYR A 66 -0.53 4.15 5.33
N ILE A 67 -1.54 4.63 4.61
CA ILE A 67 -1.38 5.07 3.21
C ILE A 67 -0.24 6.11 3.11
N ASP A 68 -0.19 7.06 4.05
CA ASP A 68 0.85 8.08 4.10
C ASP A 68 2.22 7.54 4.53
N LYS A 69 2.26 6.60 5.49
CA LYS A 69 3.48 5.93 5.95
C LYS A 69 4.12 5.09 4.83
N PHE A 70 3.32 4.41 4.02
CA PHE A 70 3.80 3.68 2.85
C PHE A 70 4.20 4.59 1.67
N GLY A 71 4.02 5.91 1.81
CA GLY A 71 4.47 6.90 0.84
C GLY A 71 3.55 7.09 -0.37
N PHE A 72 2.32 6.58 -0.32
CA PHE A 72 1.32 6.86 -1.36
C PHE A 72 0.87 8.32 -1.30
N GLY A 73 0.48 8.89 -2.45
CA GLY A 73 0.10 10.32 -2.52
C GLY A 73 1.29 11.29 -2.51
N LYS A 74 2.53 10.79 -2.60
CA LYS A 74 3.77 11.60 -2.56
C LYS A 74 4.75 11.13 -3.64
N LEU A 75 5.59 12.03 -4.13
CA LEU A 75 6.70 11.66 -5.02
C LEU A 75 7.66 10.69 -4.33
N THR A 76 8.06 9.64 -5.05
CA THR A 76 8.97 8.60 -4.56
C THR A 76 10.42 9.04 -4.58
N LYS A 77 10.75 10.03 -5.43
CA LYS A 77 12.08 10.56 -5.70
C LYS A 77 12.98 9.50 -6.37
N ILE A 78 12.44 8.75 -7.33
CA ILE A 78 13.12 7.69 -8.10
C ILE A 78 14.08 8.24 -9.16
N ASP A 79 14.86 9.28 -8.85
CA ASP A 79 15.91 9.86 -9.71
C ASP A 79 15.58 10.00 -11.23
N LEU A 80 14.29 10.09 -11.56
CA LEU A 80 13.73 10.17 -12.89
C LEU A 80 12.72 11.33 -12.96
N PRO A 81 12.65 12.03 -14.10
CA PRO A 81 11.66 13.08 -14.29
C PRO A 81 10.25 12.51 -14.49
N GLY A 82 9.23 13.32 -14.20
CA GLY A 82 7.85 13.04 -14.59
C GLY A 82 7.07 12.12 -13.64
N GLU A 83 7.47 12.04 -12.36
CA GLU A 83 6.69 11.32 -11.36
C GLU A 83 5.29 11.92 -11.15
N SER A 84 4.32 11.06 -10.85
CA SER A 84 2.97 11.43 -10.45
C SER A 84 2.72 10.99 -9.01
N GLU A 85 2.09 11.86 -8.22
CA GLU A 85 1.76 11.62 -6.81
C GLU A 85 0.59 10.66 -6.62
N GLY A 86 -0.24 10.46 -7.66
CA GLY A 86 -1.53 9.76 -7.52
C GLY A 86 -2.59 10.63 -6.81
N ILE A 87 -3.69 10.01 -6.40
CA ILE A 87 -4.82 10.69 -5.76
C ILE A 87 -5.27 9.86 -4.55
N ILE A 88 -5.19 10.45 -3.37
CA ILE A 88 -5.62 9.86 -2.10
C ILE A 88 -6.60 10.80 -1.43
N LYS A 89 -7.77 10.29 -1.02
CA LYS A 89 -8.76 11.08 -0.28
C LYS A 89 -8.26 11.44 1.13
N SER A 90 -8.61 12.64 1.59
CA SER A 90 -8.43 13.04 2.99
C SER A 90 -9.42 12.27 3.88
N VAL A 91 -9.14 12.21 5.19
CA VAL A 91 -10.06 11.55 6.15
C VAL A 91 -11.42 12.25 6.19
N SER A 92 -11.45 13.58 6.11
CA SER A 92 -12.70 14.36 6.15
C SER A 92 -13.56 14.18 4.90
N ASP A 93 -12.96 13.82 3.76
CA ASP A 93 -13.65 13.63 2.49
C ASP A 93 -13.96 12.14 2.20
N MET A 94 -13.63 11.25 3.14
CA MET A 94 -13.82 9.81 3.00
C MET A 94 -15.15 9.37 3.62
N SER A 95 -16.13 9.05 2.78
CA SER A 95 -17.37 8.40 3.22
C SER A 95 -17.13 6.94 3.64
N GLU A 96 -18.13 6.31 4.26
CA GLU A 96 -18.08 4.86 4.56
C GLU A 96 -17.91 4.01 3.28
N MET A 97 -18.53 4.44 2.18
CA MET A 97 -18.38 3.77 0.89
C MET A 97 -16.95 3.95 0.35
N ASP A 98 -16.35 5.14 0.53
CA ASP A 98 -14.96 5.37 0.15
C ASP A 98 -14.01 4.51 0.96
N LEU A 99 -14.16 4.48 2.29
CA LEU A 99 -13.38 3.60 3.18
C LEU A 99 -13.47 2.14 2.74
N ALA A 100 -14.68 1.65 2.46
CA ALA A 100 -14.90 0.32 1.94
C ALA A 100 -14.14 0.10 0.61
N THR A 101 -14.27 1.00 -0.37
CA THR A 101 -13.59 0.83 -1.67
C THR A 101 -12.06 0.94 -1.60
N ILE A 102 -11.52 1.87 -0.82
CA ILE A 102 -10.07 2.06 -0.64
C ILE A 102 -9.44 0.84 0.01
N SER A 103 -10.16 0.15 0.90
CA SER A 103 -9.65 -1.08 1.56
C SER A 103 -9.29 -2.21 0.60
N PHE A 104 -9.85 -2.22 -0.62
CA PHE A 104 -9.51 -3.17 -1.68
C PHE A 104 -8.93 -2.49 -2.93
N GLY A 105 -8.42 -1.26 -2.80
CA GLY A 105 -7.65 -0.57 -3.83
C GLY A 105 -8.47 0.17 -4.89
N GLN A 106 -9.71 0.54 -4.59
CA GLN A 106 -10.51 1.45 -5.42
C GLN A 106 -10.66 2.83 -4.78
N THR A 107 -10.96 3.86 -5.58
CA THR A 107 -11.11 5.26 -5.10
C THR A 107 -9.80 5.94 -4.68
N ASN A 108 -8.67 5.28 -4.92
CA ASN A 108 -7.33 5.82 -4.85
C ASN A 108 -6.57 5.54 -6.16
N THR A 109 -5.61 6.38 -6.51
CA THR A 109 -4.68 6.12 -7.61
C THR A 109 -3.25 6.25 -7.11
N VAL A 110 -2.37 5.36 -7.57
CA VAL A 110 -0.96 5.32 -7.20
C VAL A 110 -0.13 5.03 -8.45
N SER A 111 1.12 5.48 -8.48
CA SER A 111 2.04 5.08 -9.53
C SER A 111 2.57 3.66 -9.28
N SER A 112 2.99 2.96 -10.35
CA SER A 112 3.62 1.65 -10.22
C SER A 112 4.86 1.68 -9.31
N ILE A 113 5.60 2.79 -9.33
CA ILE A 113 6.78 2.97 -8.48
C ILE A 113 6.40 3.11 -7.01
N GLN A 114 5.33 3.85 -6.68
CA GLN A 114 4.84 3.91 -5.30
C GLN A 114 4.42 2.52 -4.79
N LEU A 115 3.71 1.74 -5.62
CA LEU A 115 3.30 0.38 -5.26
C LEU A 115 4.51 -0.53 -5.03
N MET A 116 5.52 -0.47 -5.90
CA MET A 116 6.78 -1.22 -5.72
C MET A 116 7.54 -0.79 -4.46
N LYS A 117 7.60 0.51 -4.18
CA LYS A 117 8.23 1.07 -2.97
C LYS A 117 7.54 0.55 -1.70
N ALA A 118 6.21 0.57 -1.66
CA ALA A 118 5.43 0.05 -0.53
C ALA A 118 5.61 -1.47 -0.35
N PHE A 119 5.60 -2.24 -1.45
CA PHE A 119 5.86 -3.67 -1.39
C PHE A 119 7.28 -3.99 -0.91
N ASN A 120 8.28 -3.20 -1.32
CA ASN A 120 9.65 -3.33 -0.84
C ASN A 120 9.75 -3.13 0.68
N ALA A 121 8.96 -2.22 1.27
CA ALA A 121 8.94 -2.05 2.72
C ALA A 121 8.49 -3.32 3.45
N ILE A 122 7.47 -4.01 2.94
CA ILE A 122 7.02 -5.30 3.49
C ILE A 122 8.14 -6.35 3.37
N ALA A 123 8.76 -6.44 2.19
CA ALA A 123 9.84 -7.40 1.93
C ALA A 123 11.12 -7.13 2.73
N ASN A 124 11.32 -5.90 3.23
CA ASN A 124 12.54 -5.46 3.88
C ASN A 124 12.34 -5.09 5.36
N GLY A 125 11.46 -5.82 6.05
CA GLY A 125 11.26 -5.71 7.50
C GLY A 125 10.71 -4.36 7.96
N GLY A 126 9.81 -3.76 7.16
CA GLY A 126 9.17 -2.48 7.48
C GLY A 126 9.99 -1.24 7.13
N LYS A 127 11.08 -1.38 6.37
CA LYS A 127 11.95 -0.27 5.92
C LYS A 127 11.57 0.21 4.53
N LEU A 128 11.09 1.44 4.44
CA LEU A 128 10.71 2.07 3.18
C LEU A 128 11.92 2.76 2.56
N ILE A 129 12.51 2.11 1.56
CA ILE A 129 13.71 2.56 0.87
C ILE A 129 13.34 3.45 -0.32
N GLN A 130 14.04 4.56 -0.49
CA GLN A 130 13.93 5.38 -1.69
C GLN A 130 14.34 4.57 -2.94
N PRO A 131 13.44 4.37 -3.91
CA PRO A 131 13.79 3.69 -5.16
C PRO A 131 14.75 4.56 -5.99
N HIS A 132 15.54 3.92 -6.85
CA HIS A 132 16.46 4.62 -7.77
C HIS A 132 16.80 3.76 -8.99
N ILE A 133 17.40 4.38 -10.01
CA ILE A 133 17.95 3.75 -11.20
C ILE A 133 19.47 4.02 -11.31
N MET A 134 19.91 5.24 -10.98
CA MET A 134 21.32 5.63 -11.10
C MET A 134 22.14 5.00 -9.97
N LYS A 135 23.13 4.17 -10.33
CA LYS A 135 24.07 3.60 -9.36
C LYS A 135 25.15 4.60 -8.92
N GLU A 136 25.84 5.20 -9.90
CA GLU A 136 26.96 6.12 -9.71
C GLU A 136 27.14 7.00 -10.94
N ILE A 137 27.70 8.20 -10.74
CA ILE A 137 28.20 9.09 -11.80
C ILE A 137 29.72 8.97 -11.81
N THR A 138 30.30 8.74 -12.98
CA THR A 138 31.73 8.50 -13.12
C THR A 138 32.31 9.16 -14.36
N HIS A 139 33.56 9.59 -14.27
CA HIS A 139 34.36 10.03 -15.42
C HIS A 139 35.71 9.29 -15.48
N TYR A 140 36.45 9.50 -16.57
CA TYR A 140 37.83 9.03 -16.71
C TYR A 140 38.78 10.22 -16.63
N ALA A 141 39.78 10.15 -15.76
CA ALA A 141 40.87 11.13 -15.69
C ALA A 141 41.80 11.02 -16.91
N GLU A 142 42.66 12.02 -17.13
CA GLU A 142 43.60 12.05 -18.27
C GLU A 142 44.53 10.82 -18.33
N ASN A 143 44.82 10.22 -17.18
CA ASN A 143 45.62 9.00 -17.06
C ASN A 143 44.83 7.69 -17.30
N GLY A 144 43.56 7.77 -17.71
CA GLY A 144 42.68 6.63 -17.95
C GLY A 144 42.05 6.00 -16.70
N THR A 145 42.25 6.58 -15.51
CA THR A 145 41.64 6.07 -14.27
C THR A 145 40.16 6.45 -14.20
N LYS A 146 39.27 5.46 -13.91
CA LYS A 146 37.86 5.72 -13.62
C LYS A 146 37.72 6.35 -12.23
N VAL A 147 37.08 7.52 -12.15
CA VAL A 147 36.78 8.24 -10.92
C VAL A 147 35.27 8.22 -10.69
N VAL A 148 34.86 7.94 -9.46
CA VAL A 148 33.45 8.01 -9.04
C VAL A 148 33.21 9.41 -8.48
N ASP A 149 32.37 10.19 -9.17
CA ASP A 149 32.01 11.55 -8.79
C ASP A 149 30.91 11.55 -7.73
N GLU A 150 29.92 10.69 -7.94
CA GLU A 150 28.75 10.57 -7.08
C GLU A 150 28.31 9.12 -6.99
N GLN A 151 27.86 8.70 -5.81
CA GLN A 151 27.26 7.40 -5.58
C GLN A 151 25.91 7.59 -4.91
N PHE A 152 24.90 6.85 -5.38
CA PHE A 152 23.58 6.91 -4.76
C PHE A 152 23.61 6.48 -3.30
N LYS A 153 22.95 7.27 -2.45
CA LYS A 153 22.71 6.95 -1.04
C LYS A 153 21.20 6.99 -0.80
N PRO A 154 20.52 5.85 -0.60
CA PRO A 154 19.09 5.84 -0.40
C PRO A 154 18.71 6.55 0.90
N THR A 155 17.61 7.29 0.86
CA THR A 155 16.87 7.60 2.09
C THR A 155 16.13 6.34 2.55
N ILE A 156 16.21 6.03 3.84
CA ILE A 156 15.53 4.89 4.45
C ILE A 156 14.63 5.42 5.56
N GLU A 157 13.32 5.20 5.43
CA GLU A 157 12.35 5.47 6.48
C GLU A 157 12.05 4.16 7.22
N GLU A 158 12.30 4.10 8.52
CA GLU A 158 12.10 2.92 9.35
C GLU A 158 10.77 3.00 10.13
N GLY A 159 10.28 1.85 10.61
CA GLY A 159 9.09 1.79 11.46
C GLY A 159 7.78 2.04 10.70
N ILE A 160 7.72 1.70 9.41
CA ILE A 160 6.46 1.75 8.65
C ILE A 160 5.48 0.71 9.17
N VAL A 161 5.99 -0.50 9.40
CA VAL A 161 5.38 -1.60 10.15
C VAL A 161 6.49 -2.31 10.93
N SER A 162 6.13 -3.07 11.96
CA SER A 162 7.06 -3.94 12.67
C SER A 162 7.54 -5.09 11.78
N GLU A 163 8.70 -5.67 12.11
CA GLU A 163 9.24 -6.84 11.39
C GLU A 163 8.36 -8.09 11.57
N GLN A 164 7.58 -8.14 12.65
CA GLN A 164 6.65 -9.24 12.95
C GLN A 164 5.34 -9.17 12.16
N THR A 165 5.00 -8.00 11.61
CA THR A 165 3.80 -7.78 10.78
C THR A 165 4.05 -8.19 9.33
#